data_AF-A0A7S3NFU0-F1
#
_entry.id   AF-A0A7S3NFU0-F1
#
_cell.length_a   1.000
_cell.length_b   1.000
_cell.length_c   1.000
_cell.angle_alpha   90.00
_cell.angle_beta   90.00
_cell.angle_gamma   90.00
#
_symmetry.space_group_name_H-M   'P 1'
#
loop_
_entity.id
_entity.type
_entity.pdbx_description
1 polymer ?
#
loop_
_entity_poly.entity_id
_entity_poly.type
_entity_poly.pdbx_seq_one_letter_code
_entity_poly.pdbx_strand_id
1 'polypeptide(L)'
;MEMQATCIHSLLTLKKRMKNLYMFKAERIPILVATDLASRGLDIPTVDLVINFDVPVEPIDFVHRTGRTARAGRGGTAVTFVTQFDIKLIYSIEEYAGITLEEVDQKLQSTEDQVLDDMPLMSKVMQSIKIRISEGGFEDKLEKYRKQKHNFKNRKSESDNKKQNKQGFQMRKQKTDTKKQTFKRKKVAEESKE
;
A
#
# COMPACT_ATOMS: atom_id res chain seq x y z
N MET A 1 0.63 29.81 12.30
CA MET A 1 1.76 28.96 12.71
C MET A 1 2.18 28.15 11.49
N GLU A 2 3.39 28.33 10.98
CA GLU A 2 3.89 27.50 9.87
C GLU A 2 4.51 26.23 10.44
N MET A 3 4.09 25.05 9.97
CA MET A 3 4.66 23.77 10.38
C MET A 3 5.47 23.17 9.22
N GLN A 4 6.68 22.71 9.52
CA GLN A 4 7.53 22.05 8.52
C GLN A 4 7.13 20.59 8.37
N ALA A 5 6.96 20.14 7.12
CA ALA A 5 6.62 18.76 6.79
C ALA A 5 7.49 18.22 5.66
N THR A 6 7.72 16.90 5.68
CA THR A 6 8.35 16.16 4.59
C THR A 6 7.44 15.00 4.18
N CYS A 7 7.73 14.36 3.04
CA CYS A 7 6.87 13.28 2.54
C CYS A 7 7.63 12.07 2.00
N ILE A 8 6.99 10.90 2.05
CA ILE A 8 7.46 9.66 1.44
C ILE A 8 6.31 9.01 0.66
N HIS A 9 6.49 8.89 -0.65
CA HIS A 9 5.55 8.20 -1.53
C HIS A 9 6.27 7.51 -2.70
N SER A 10 5.54 6.71 -3.45
CA SER A 10 6.04 5.82 -4.51
C SER A 10 6.75 6.53 -5.68
N LEU A 11 6.40 7.79 -5.94
CA LEU A 11 6.99 8.57 -7.04
C LEU A 11 8.32 9.24 -6.65
N LEU A 12 8.73 9.18 -5.38
CA LEU A 12 10.05 9.66 -4.97
C LEU A 12 11.11 8.59 -5.25
N THR A 13 12.28 9.03 -5.70
CA THR A 13 13.44 8.15 -5.80
C THR A 13 13.85 7.65 -4.43
N LEU A 14 14.45 6.45 -4.36
CA LEU A 14 14.90 5.87 -3.09
C LEU A 14 15.82 6.83 -2.32
N LYS A 15 16.75 7.51 -3.01
CA LYS A 15 17.62 8.53 -2.41
C LYS A 15 16.85 9.66 -1.72
N LYS A 16 15.78 10.16 -2.35
CA LYS A 16 14.93 11.21 -1.76
C LYS A 16 14.13 10.67 -0.57
N ARG A 17 13.58 9.45 -0.67
CA ARG A 17 12.86 8.79 0.43
C ARG A 17 13.75 8.65 1.67
N MET A 18 14.98 8.17 1.49
CA MET A 18 15.95 8.01 2.58
C MET A 18 16.38 9.35 3.17
N LYS A 19 16.61 10.38 2.33
CA LYS A 19 16.91 11.73 2.80
C LYS A 19 15.78 12.30 3.68
N ASN A 20 14.53 12.19 3.23
CA ASN A 20 13.37 12.69 3.96
C ASN A 20 13.17 11.93 5.28
N LEU A 21 13.31 10.60 5.24
CA LEU A 21 13.27 9.77 6.44
C LEU A 21 14.37 10.12 7.43
N TYR A 22 15.59 10.40 6.95
CA TYR A 22 16.70 10.82 7.79
C TYR A 22 16.41 12.17 8.47
N MET A 23 15.88 13.15 7.75
CA MET A 23 15.53 14.46 8.33
C MET A 23 14.44 14.33 9.40
N PHE A 24 13.46 13.44 9.19
CA PHE A 24 12.44 13.14 10.18
C PHE A 24 13.02 12.42 11.40
N LYS A 25 13.84 11.37 11.20
CA LYS A 25 14.52 10.64 12.28
C LYS A 25 15.45 11.50 13.12
N ALA A 26 16.07 12.51 12.50
CA ALA A 26 16.93 13.48 13.18
C ALA A 26 16.16 14.63 13.83
N GLU A 27 14.82 14.54 13.91
CA GLU A 27 13.91 15.54 14.50
C GLU A 27 14.00 16.94 13.88
N ARG A 28 14.64 17.06 12.70
CA ARG A 28 14.77 18.35 11.99
C ARG A 28 13.47 18.77 11.34
N ILE A 29 12.63 17.81 10.97
CA ILE A 29 11.30 18.04 10.42
C ILE A 29 10.32 17.24 11.26
N PRO A 30 9.36 17.88 11.95
CA PRO A 30 8.49 17.22 12.92
C PRO A 30 7.35 16.42 12.27
N ILE A 31 7.01 16.69 11.00
CA ILE A 31 5.89 16.04 10.31
C ILE A 31 6.39 15.22 9.13
N LEU A 32 5.97 13.95 9.07
CA LEU A 32 6.17 13.07 7.93
C LEU A 32 4.83 12.62 7.35
N VAL A 33 4.56 13.00 6.11
CA VAL A 33 3.39 12.54 5.34
C VAL A 33 3.77 11.33 4.50
N ALA A 34 3.04 10.23 4.62
CA ALA A 34 3.39 8.99 3.94
C ALA A 34 2.17 8.24 3.38
N THR A 35 2.37 7.53 2.26
CA THR A 35 1.39 6.54 1.74
C THR A 35 1.84 5.11 2.07
N ASP A 36 0.95 4.12 1.97
CA ASP A 36 1.19 2.73 2.42
C ASP A 36 2.41 2.03 1.80
N LEU A 37 2.94 2.50 0.67
CA LEU A 37 4.20 1.97 0.12
C LEU A 37 5.42 2.35 0.99
N ALA A 38 5.28 3.34 1.86
CA ALA A 38 6.30 3.75 2.81
C ALA A 38 6.32 2.88 4.08
N SER A 39 5.22 2.23 4.46
CA SER A 39 5.14 1.56 5.78
C SER A 39 5.80 0.18 5.82
N ARG A 40 5.94 -0.49 4.66
CA ARG A 40 6.56 -1.82 4.57
C ARG A 40 8.03 -1.71 4.20
N GLY A 41 8.90 -2.05 5.15
CA GLY A 41 10.36 -2.08 4.96
C GLY A 41 11.09 -0.75 5.17
N LEU A 42 10.38 0.34 5.51
CA LEU A 42 11.03 1.50 6.11
C LEU A 42 10.90 1.40 7.63
N ASP A 43 12.04 1.41 8.30
CA ASP A 43 12.13 1.54 9.73
C ASP A 43 11.82 3.00 10.12
N ILE A 44 10.55 3.30 10.40
CA ILE A 44 10.11 4.59 10.94
C ILE A 44 10.24 4.51 12.47
N PRO A 45 10.85 5.52 13.12
CA PRO A 45 11.01 5.53 14.58
C PRO A 45 9.65 5.53 15.29
N THR A 46 9.66 5.26 16.59
CA THR A 46 8.44 5.44 17.40
C THR A 46 8.06 6.92 17.40
N VAL A 47 6.80 7.22 17.16
CA VAL A 47 6.26 8.59 17.12
C VAL A 47 5.19 8.79 18.18
N ASP A 48 5.01 10.03 18.64
CA ASP A 48 4.01 10.35 19.67
C ASP A 48 2.58 10.33 19.11
N LEU A 49 2.41 10.72 17.85
CA LEU A 49 1.12 10.84 17.19
C LEU A 49 1.14 10.23 15.80
N VAL A 50 0.14 9.39 15.52
CA VAL A 50 -0.18 8.90 14.17
C VAL A 50 -1.51 9.48 13.75
N ILE A 51 -1.56 10.14 12.58
CA ILE A 51 -2.80 10.64 11.98
C ILE A 51 -3.08 9.84 10.71
N ASN A 52 -4.18 9.08 10.72
CA ASN A 52 -4.73 8.48 9.52
C ASN A 52 -5.62 9.51 8.83
N PHE A 53 -5.12 10.09 7.74
CA PHE A 53 -5.91 11.05 6.97
C PHE A 53 -7.10 10.38 6.27
N ASP A 54 -6.87 9.17 5.73
CA ASP A 54 -7.90 8.30 5.19
C ASP A 54 -7.94 7.00 6.00
N VAL A 55 -9.16 6.47 6.22
CA VAL A 55 -9.36 5.19 6.89
C VAL A 55 -8.70 4.06 6.09
N PRO A 56 -7.83 3.22 6.69
CA PRO A 56 -7.24 2.08 6.01
C PRO A 56 -8.32 1.12 5.48
N VAL A 57 -8.18 0.67 4.24
CA VAL A 57 -9.11 -0.28 3.63
C VAL A 57 -8.97 -1.67 4.26
N GLU A 58 -7.74 -2.08 4.55
CA GLU A 58 -7.43 -3.37 5.17
C GLU A 58 -7.12 -3.16 6.66
N PRO A 59 -7.79 -3.89 7.58
CA PRO A 59 -7.57 -3.75 9.02
C PRO A 59 -6.13 -3.97 9.47
N ILE A 60 -5.41 -4.88 8.79
CA ILE A 60 -4.00 -5.13 9.06
C ILE A 60 -3.14 -3.88 8.82
N ASP A 61 -3.50 -3.03 7.87
CA ASP A 61 -2.76 -1.80 7.59
C ASP A 61 -3.02 -0.74 8.67
N PHE A 62 -4.21 -0.71 9.28
CA PHE A 62 -4.46 0.10 10.46
C PHE A 62 -3.50 -0.26 11.59
N VAL A 63 -3.39 -1.54 11.95
CA VAL A 63 -2.49 -2.02 13.01
C VAL A 63 -1.03 -1.71 12.69
N HIS A 64 -0.60 -1.84 11.43
CA HIS A 64 0.77 -1.51 11.02
C HIS A 64 1.08 0.00 11.08
N ARG A 65 0.09 0.86 10.83
CA ARG A 65 0.20 2.32 10.91
C ARG A 65 0.21 2.78 12.37
N THR A 66 -0.77 2.37 13.16
CA THR A 66 -0.88 2.78 14.57
C THR A 66 0.19 2.13 15.45
N GLY A 67 0.68 0.94 15.08
CA GLY A 67 1.84 0.31 15.70
C GLY A 67 3.17 1.06 15.55
N ARG A 68 3.17 2.27 14.96
CA ARG A 68 4.29 3.23 14.98
C ARG A 68 4.30 4.13 16.20
N THR A 69 3.19 4.22 16.92
CA THR A 69 3.10 4.87 18.21
C THR A 69 3.04 3.85 19.35
N ALA A 70 3.03 4.32 20.59
CA ALA A 70 2.79 3.55 21.82
C ALA A 70 3.57 2.22 21.92
N ARG A 71 4.89 2.24 21.65
CA ARG A 71 5.77 1.07 21.80
C ARG A 71 6.50 1.05 23.14
N ALA A 72 6.71 -0.16 23.69
CA ALA A 72 7.55 -0.41 24.87
C ALA A 72 7.14 0.39 26.13
N GLY A 73 5.84 0.46 26.41
CA GLY A 73 5.31 1.10 27.62
C GLY A 73 5.26 2.63 27.59
N ARG A 74 5.60 3.26 26.46
CA ARG A 74 5.37 4.69 26.25
C ARG A 74 3.94 4.94 25.77
N GLY A 75 3.34 6.04 26.21
CA GLY A 75 2.08 6.53 25.68
C GLY A 75 2.21 6.91 24.21
N GLY A 76 1.08 6.98 23.52
CA GLY A 76 1.02 7.33 22.12
C GLY A 76 -0.42 7.45 21.65
N THR A 77 -0.66 8.34 20.70
CA THR A 77 -2.02 8.64 20.22
C THR A 77 -2.13 8.31 18.74
N ALA A 78 -3.25 7.69 18.36
CA ALA A 78 -3.62 7.50 16.98
C ALA A 78 -4.98 8.15 16.73
N VAL A 79 -5.04 9.09 15.78
CA VAL A 79 -6.27 9.77 15.37
C VAL A 79 -6.57 9.39 13.93
N THR A 80 -7.83 9.11 13.64
CA THR A 80 -8.28 8.76 12.29
C THR A 80 -9.41 9.70 11.89
N PHE A 81 -9.29 10.34 10.73
CA PHE A 81 -10.42 11.06 10.15
C PHE A 81 -11.35 10.05 9.48
N VAL A 82 -12.64 10.21 9.77
CA VAL A 82 -13.69 9.27 9.35
C VAL A 82 -14.78 10.08 8.67
N THR A 83 -15.25 9.60 7.53
CA THR A 83 -16.44 10.13 6.86
C THR A 83 -17.61 9.18 7.05
N GLN A 84 -18.83 9.64 6.75
CA GLN A 84 -20.04 8.80 6.77
C GLN A 84 -19.93 7.54 5.88
N PHE A 85 -19.01 7.51 4.92
CA PHE A 85 -18.84 6.39 4.00
C PHE A 85 -17.90 5.30 4.55
N ASP A 86 -17.14 5.61 5.61
CA ASP A 86 -16.08 4.74 6.14
C ASP A 86 -16.55 3.81 7.26
N ILE A 87 -17.83 3.88 7.65
CA ILE A 87 -18.41 3.13 8.78
C ILE A 87 -18.10 1.62 8.70
N LYS A 88 -18.20 1.03 7.50
CA LYS A 88 -17.90 -0.40 7.31
C LYS A 88 -16.43 -0.73 7.53
N LEU A 89 -15.53 0.18 7.14
CA LEU A 89 -14.09 0.01 7.33
C LEU A 89 -13.73 0.09 8.82
N ILE A 90 -14.37 1.02 9.55
CA ILE A 90 -14.20 1.16 10.99
C ILE A 90 -14.61 -0.11 11.72
N TYR A 91 -15.81 -0.66 11.46
CA TYR A 91 -16.23 -1.91 12.09
C TYR A 91 -15.28 -3.08 11.80
N SER A 92 -14.77 -3.17 10.57
CA SER A 92 -13.80 -4.20 10.21
C SER A 92 -12.47 -4.03 10.95
N ILE A 93 -12.04 -2.78 11.18
CA ILE A 93 -10.85 -2.45 11.97
C ILE A 93 -11.05 -2.82 13.45
N GLU A 94 -12.18 -2.45 14.04
CA GLU A 94 -12.51 -2.75 15.44
C GLU A 94 -12.58 -4.26 15.70
N GLU A 95 -13.26 -5.00 14.83
CA GLU A 95 -13.35 -6.46 14.92
C GLU A 95 -11.96 -7.12 14.83
N TYR A 96 -11.13 -6.67 13.88
CA TYR A 96 -9.80 -7.24 13.68
C TYR A 96 -8.82 -6.90 14.80
N ALA A 97 -8.82 -5.65 15.26
CA ALA A 97 -7.90 -5.18 16.30
C ALA A 97 -8.38 -5.52 17.71
N GLY A 98 -9.65 -5.89 17.88
CA GLY A 98 -10.26 -6.18 19.18
C GLY A 98 -10.35 -4.94 20.08
N ILE A 99 -10.50 -3.77 19.48
CA ILE A 99 -10.62 -2.48 20.18
C ILE A 99 -11.91 -1.78 19.75
N THR A 100 -12.44 -0.93 20.60
CA THR A 100 -13.48 0.03 20.23
C THR A 100 -12.83 1.40 20.08
N LEU A 101 -13.02 2.03 18.93
CA LEU A 101 -12.51 3.37 18.68
C LEU A 101 -13.41 4.39 19.37
N GLU A 102 -12.80 5.27 20.15
CA GLU A 102 -13.52 6.35 20.83
C GLU A 102 -13.64 7.57 19.91
N GLU A 103 -14.82 8.16 19.87
CA GLU A 103 -15.00 9.45 19.24
C GLU A 103 -14.20 10.52 19.99
N VAL A 104 -13.48 11.34 19.24
CA VAL A 104 -12.67 12.43 19.79
C VAL A 104 -13.61 13.52 20.34
N ASP A 105 -13.19 14.17 21.44
CA ASP A 105 -13.91 15.28 22.10
C ASP A 105 -14.54 16.24 21.07
N GLN A 106 -15.81 16.59 21.28
CA GLN A 106 -16.57 17.53 20.45
C GLN A 106 -15.83 18.84 20.19
N LYS A 107 -14.95 19.29 21.09
CA LYS A 107 -14.11 20.49 20.88
C LYS A 107 -13.11 20.37 19.74
N LEU A 108 -12.74 19.15 19.36
CA LEU A 108 -11.86 18.84 18.24
C LEU A 108 -12.65 18.57 16.95
N GLN A 109 -13.99 18.51 17.03
CA GLN A 109 -14.86 18.41 15.87
C GLN A 109 -15.08 19.81 15.30
N SER A 110 -14.83 19.96 14.00
CA SER A 110 -15.16 21.20 13.29
C SER A 110 -16.66 21.28 13.09
N THR A 111 -17.26 22.44 13.41
CA THR A 111 -18.66 22.69 13.07
C THR A 111 -18.80 23.02 11.58
N GLU A 112 -20.00 22.84 11.02
CA GLU A 112 -20.27 23.20 9.62
C GLU A 112 -19.92 24.66 9.34
N ASP A 113 -20.30 25.57 10.23
CA ASP A 113 -19.99 27.01 10.12
C ASP A 113 -18.48 27.26 10.07
N GLN A 114 -17.69 26.60 10.94
CA GLN A 114 -16.22 26.75 10.94
C GLN A 114 -15.61 26.26 9.62
N VAL A 115 -16.11 25.14 9.08
CA VAL A 115 -15.62 24.61 7.80
C VAL A 115 -15.99 25.54 6.65
N LEU A 116 -17.18 26.14 6.68
CA LEU A 116 -17.64 27.10 5.67
C LEU A 116 -16.82 28.39 5.71
N ASP A 117 -16.47 28.88 6.91
CA ASP A 117 -15.63 30.06 7.10
C ASP A 117 -14.20 29.85 6.55
N ASP A 118 -13.66 28.64 6.67
CA ASP A 118 -12.33 28.27 6.16
C ASP A 118 -12.32 27.94 4.65
N MET A 119 -13.48 27.66 4.06
CA MET A 119 -13.62 27.21 2.67
C MET A 119 -13.04 28.19 1.63
N PRO A 120 -13.21 29.53 1.75
CA PRO A 120 -12.59 30.49 0.84
C PRO A 120 -11.06 30.43 0.85
N LEU A 121 -10.46 30.28 2.03
CA LEU A 121 -9.01 30.13 2.17
C LEU A 121 -8.56 28.80 1.57
N MET A 122 -9.25 27.71 1.92
CA MET A 122 -8.96 26.38 1.39
C MET A 122 -9.05 26.35 -0.14
N SER A 123 -10.05 26.99 -0.73
CA SER A 123 -10.21 27.09 -2.20
C SER A 123 -9.01 27.76 -2.86
N LYS A 124 -8.53 28.88 -2.31
CA LYS A 124 -7.33 29.59 -2.81
C LYS A 124 -6.08 28.72 -2.69
N VAL A 125 -5.91 28.06 -1.54
CA VAL A 125 -4.80 27.15 -1.29
C VAL A 125 -4.82 26.00 -2.29
N MET A 126 -5.96 25.33 -2.44
CA MET A 126 -6.14 24.21 -3.38
C MET A 126 -5.90 24.61 -4.83
N GLN A 127 -6.32 25.81 -5.24
CA GLN A 127 -6.01 26.33 -6.57
C GLN A 127 -4.51 26.52 -6.77
N SER A 128 -3.81 27.13 -5.80
CA SER A 128 -2.36 27.31 -5.87
C SER A 128 -1.59 25.97 -5.86
N ILE A 129 -2.11 24.95 -5.17
CA ILE A 129 -1.54 23.60 -5.16
C ILE A 129 -1.71 22.96 -6.54
N LYS A 130 -2.91 23.04 -7.13
CA LYS A 130 -3.18 22.50 -8.48
C LYS A 130 -2.25 23.10 -9.53
N ILE A 131 -2.04 24.42 -9.51
CA ILE A 131 -1.11 25.10 -10.43
C ILE A 131 0.30 24.54 -10.26
N ARG A 132 0.81 24.47 -9.03
CA ARG A 132 2.15 23.95 -8.74
C ARG A 132 2.33 22.48 -9.12
N ILE A 133 1.31 21.66 -8.94
CA ILE A 133 1.32 20.23 -9.34
C ILE A 133 1.42 20.10 -10.86
N SER A 134 0.64 20.92 -11.59
CA SER A 134 0.63 20.97 -13.05
C SER A 134 1.98 21.43 -13.61
N GLU A 135 2.49 22.58 -13.13
CA GLU A 135 3.80 23.11 -13.53
C GLU A 135 4.97 22.19 -13.16
N GLY A 136 4.87 21.47 -12.03
CA GLY A 136 5.91 20.56 -11.55
C GLY A 136 6.05 19.25 -12.35
N GLY A 137 5.25 19.06 -13.39
CA GLY A 137 5.21 17.85 -14.22
C GLY A 137 4.93 16.60 -13.40
N PHE A 138 4.16 16.74 -12.31
CA PHE A 138 3.83 15.62 -11.44
C PHE A 138 2.91 14.63 -12.14
N GLU A 139 1.95 15.13 -12.92
CA GLU A 139 1.02 14.32 -13.72
C GLU A 139 1.76 13.45 -14.74
N ASP A 140 2.74 14.02 -15.47
CA ASP A 140 3.59 13.28 -16.40
C ASP A 140 4.37 12.15 -15.71
N LYS A 141 4.92 12.42 -14.52
CA LYS A 141 5.62 11.40 -13.72
C LYS A 141 4.67 10.29 -13.29
N LEU A 142 3.45 10.66 -12.87
CA LEU A 142 2.42 9.70 -12.47
C LEU A 142 2.00 8.82 -13.65
N GLU A 143 1.81 9.40 -14.84
CA GLU A 143 1.43 8.66 -16.04
C GLU A 143 2.54 7.69 -16.47
N LYS A 144 3.80 8.15 -16.50
CA LYS A 144 4.97 7.29 -16.78
C LYS A 144 5.08 6.14 -15.78
N TYR A 145 4.87 6.41 -14.49
CA TYR A 145 4.89 5.38 -13.44
C TYR A 145 3.77 4.34 -13.63
N ARG A 146 2.55 4.78 -13.98
CA ARG A 146 1.41 3.89 -14.29
C ARG A 146 1.72 3.00 -15.50
N LYS A 147 2.26 3.57 -16.59
CA LYS A 147 2.66 2.83 -17.80
C LYS A 147 3.74 1.77 -17.48
N GLN A 148 4.76 2.12 -16.71
CA GLN A 148 5.80 1.16 -16.28
C GLN A 148 5.22 0.03 -15.42
N LYS A 149 4.35 0.35 -14.46
CA LYS A 149 3.70 -0.65 -13.60
C LYS A 149 2.82 -1.62 -14.41
N HIS A 150 2.10 -1.10 -15.41
CA HIS A 150 1.29 -1.90 -16.32
C HIS A 150 2.17 -2.85 -17.16
N ASN A 151 3.25 -2.33 -17.76
CA ASN A 151 4.19 -3.13 -18.54
C ASN A 151 4.87 -4.22 -17.70
N PHE A 152 5.21 -3.92 -16.45
CA PHE A 152 5.81 -4.89 -15.53
C PHE A 152 4.82 -6.02 -15.18
N LYS A 153 3.55 -5.70 -14.94
CA LYS A 153 2.49 -6.70 -14.71
C LYS A 153 2.30 -7.61 -15.94
N ASN A 154 2.27 -7.06 -17.14
CA ASN A 154 2.14 -7.84 -18.37
C ASN A 154 3.34 -8.76 -18.61
N ARG A 155 4.56 -8.28 -18.38
CA ARG A 155 5.75 -9.13 -18.50
C ARG A 155 5.74 -10.27 -17.47
N LYS A 156 5.26 -10.01 -16.26
CA LYS A 156 5.15 -11.03 -15.21
C LYS A 156 4.12 -12.10 -15.58
N SER A 157 2.93 -11.71 -16.03
CA SER A 157 1.89 -12.65 -16.48
C SER A 157 2.32 -13.48 -17.70
N GLU A 158 3.04 -12.89 -18.66
CA GLU A 158 3.64 -13.64 -19.78
C GLU A 158 4.68 -14.66 -19.33
N SER A 159 5.53 -14.30 -18.37
CA SER A 159 6.53 -15.20 -17.82
C SER A 159 5.92 -16.35 -17.00
N ASP A 160 4.84 -16.08 -16.27
CA ASP A 160 4.10 -17.08 -15.50
C ASP A 160 3.33 -18.04 -16.44
N ASN A 161 2.70 -17.52 -17.50
CA ASN A 161 2.06 -18.32 -18.54
C ASN A 161 3.06 -19.21 -19.30
N LYS A 162 4.26 -18.71 -19.62
CA LYS A 162 5.32 -19.53 -20.24
C LYS A 162 5.81 -20.66 -19.33
N LYS A 163 5.90 -20.43 -18.01
CA LYS A 163 6.25 -21.47 -17.04
C LYS A 163 5.18 -22.55 -16.94
N GLN A 164 3.91 -22.17 -16.88
CA GLN A 164 2.79 -23.13 -16.86
C GLN A 164 2.70 -23.94 -18.16
N ASN A 165 2.86 -23.32 -19.33
CA ASN A 165 2.86 -24.04 -20.61
C ASN A 165 4.03 -25.03 -20.74
N LYS A 166 5.23 -24.67 -20.25
CA LYS A 166 6.39 -25.59 -20.22
C LYS A 166 6.15 -26.80 -19.30
N GLN A 167 5.56 -26.58 -18.12
CA GLN A 167 5.20 -27.67 -17.19
C GLN A 167 4.12 -28.59 -17.78
N GLY A 168 3.08 -28.03 -18.41
CA GLY A 168 2.04 -28.80 -19.09
C GLY A 168 2.57 -29.63 -20.27
N PHE A 169 3.53 -29.09 -21.03
CA PHE A 169 4.19 -29.80 -22.12
C PHE A 169 5.09 -30.95 -21.62
N GLN A 170 5.85 -30.74 -20.54
CA GLN A 170 6.67 -31.79 -19.92
C GLN A 170 5.81 -32.93 -19.36
N MET A 171 4.69 -32.63 -18.69
CA MET A 171 3.75 -33.64 -18.22
C MET A 171 3.09 -34.43 -19.35
N ARG A 172 2.72 -33.78 -20.47
CA ARG A 172 2.17 -34.47 -21.64
C ARG A 172 3.21 -35.39 -22.30
N LYS A 173 4.46 -34.95 -22.39
CA LYS A 173 5.56 -35.76 -22.95
C LYS A 173 5.85 -37.01 -22.11
N GLN A 174 5.89 -36.86 -20.78
CA GLN A 174 6.04 -38.00 -19.86
C GLN A 174 4.89 -39.01 -19.99
N LYS A 175 3.64 -38.54 -20.12
CA LYS A 175 2.47 -39.42 -20.32
C LYS A 175 2.50 -40.17 -21.66
N THR A 176 3.00 -39.55 -22.73
CA THR A 176 3.16 -40.22 -24.03
C THR A 176 4.27 -41.27 -24.02
N ASP A 177 5.37 -41.00 -23.30
CA ASP A 177 6.50 -41.94 -23.19
C ASP A 177 6.14 -43.15 -22.32
N THR A 178 5.39 -42.95 -21.22
CA THR A 178 4.87 -44.06 -20.40
C THR A 178 3.85 -44.92 -21.14
N LYS A 179 2.98 -44.32 -21.96
CA LYS A 179 2.04 -45.07 -22.84
C LYS A 179 2.77 -45.91 -23.89
N LYS A 180 3.85 -45.39 -24.49
CA LYS A 180 4.68 -46.14 -25.45
C LYS A 180 5.40 -47.32 -24.78
N GLN A 181 5.94 -47.13 -23.57
CA GLN A 181 6.59 -48.21 -22.82
C GLN A 181 5.61 -49.31 -22.39
N THR A 182 4.40 -48.95 -21.96
CA THR A 182 3.36 -49.94 -21.61
C THR A 182 2.86 -50.71 -22.83
N PHE A 183 2.74 -50.06 -23.99
CA PHE A 183 2.37 -50.74 -25.24
C PHE A 183 3.45 -51.73 -25.72
N LYS A 184 4.74 -51.34 -25.64
CA LYS A 184 5.86 -52.26 -25.95
C LYS A 184 5.89 -53.48 -25.02
N ARG A 185 5.68 -53.28 -23.71
CA ARG A 185 5.64 -54.39 -22.74
C ARG A 185 4.49 -55.37 -22.99
N LYS A 186 3.31 -54.88 -23.41
CA LYS A 186 2.18 -55.74 -23.78
C LYS A 186 2.46 -56.58 -25.03
N LYS A 187 3.08 -55.96 -26.05
CA LYS A 187 3.40 -56.65 -27.31
C LYS A 187 4.44 -57.78 -27.12
N VAL A 188 5.47 -57.53 -26.31
CA VAL A 188 6.46 -58.56 -25.95
C VAL A 188 5.84 -59.71 -25.15
N ALA A 189 4.86 -59.43 -24.28
CA ALA A 189 4.17 -60.46 -23.50
C ALA A 189 3.18 -61.32 -24.33
N GLU A 190 2.68 -60.79 -25.46
CA GLU A 190 1.85 -61.55 -26.41
C GLU A 190 2.71 -62.45 -27.31
N GLU A 191 3.89 -61.98 -27.74
CA GLU A 191 4.85 -62.76 -28.54
C GLU A 191 5.58 -63.87 -27.75
N SER A 192 5.42 -63.92 -26.43
CA SER A 192 6.02 -64.94 -25.54
C SER A 192 5.09 -66.13 -25.24
N LYS A 193 3.91 -66.20 -25.87
CA LYS A 193 2.86 -67.21 -25.63
C LYS A 193 2.62 -68.16 -26.82
N GLU A 194 3.40 -68.05 -27.88
CA GLU A 194 3.57 -69.07 -28.92
C GLU A 194 4.90 -69.81 -28.73
#